data_AF-A0A522IQA2-F1
#
_entry.id   AF-A0A522IQA2-F1
#
_cell.length_a   1.000
_cell.length_b   1.000
_cell.length_c   1.000
_cell.angle_alpha   90.00
_cell.angle_beta   90.00
_cell.angle_gamma   90.00
#
_symmetry.space_group_name_H-M   'P 1'
#
loop_
_entity.id
_entity.type
_entity.pdbx_description
1 polymer ?
#
loop_
_entity_poly.entity_id
_entity_poly.type
_entity_poly.pdbx_seq_one_letter_code
_entity_poly.pdbx_strand_id
1 'polypeptide(L)'
;ALLDSYFDDYLNQLDALLTRPGHSAAERLMAYWQQWQESQVSECVDGRCLAVKLGGEVSDLSEAMRIALHRGTNRVIDRLARCIREGIADGSLRSTLDAQQTAQTLYETWLGATLLSKFRHDRSSLDGAMAATRQWLQLPPDTTLPA
;
A
#
# COMPACT_ATOMS: atom_id res chain seq x y z
N ALA A 1 -17.57 6.32 13.05
CA ALA A 1 -18.45 6.22 11.86
C ALA A 1 -17.95 5.10 10.95
N LEU A 2 -18.66 4.73 9.87
CA LEU A 2 -18.30 3.60 8.98
C LEU A 2 -16.84 3.65 8.46
N LEU A 3 -16.34 4.84 8.12
CA LEU A 3 -14.95 5.01 7.66
C LEU A 3 -13.93 4.77 8.78
N ASP A 4 -14.23 5.15 10.01
CA ASP A 4 -13.32 4.90 11.15
C ASP A 4 -13.20 3.40 11.40
N SER A 5 -14.33 2.67 11.44
CA SER A 5 -14.31 1.22 11.62
C SER A 5 -13.61 0.51 10.46
N TYR A 6 -13.83 0.97 9.22
CA TYR A 6 -13.12 0.45 8.05
C TYR A 6 -11.59 0.60 8.20
N PHE A 7 -11.12 1.78 8.57
CA PHE A 7 -9.68 1.99 8.75
C PHE A 7 -9.14 1.23 9.95
N ASP A 8 -9.89 1.10 11.05
CA ASP A 8 -9.42 0.32 12.20
C ASP A 8 -9.24 -1.17 11.82
N ASP A 9 -10.18 -1.77 11.11
CA ASP A 9 -10.05 -3.15 10.62
C ASP A 9 -8.90 -3.29 9.62
N TYR A 10 -8.78 -2.36 8.67
CA TYR A 10 -7.70 -2.35 7.69
C TYR A 10 -6.32 -2.21 8.36
N LEU A 11 -6.19 -1.32 9.34
CA LEU A 11 -4.94 -1.08 10.05
C LEU A 11 -4.56 -2.25 10.95
N ASN A 12 -5.54 -2.96 11.54
CA ASN A 12 -5.29 -4.20 12.28
C ASN A 12 -4.69 -5.29 11.37
N GLN A 13 -5.24 -5.46 10.16
CA GLN A 13 -4.71 -6.41 9.18
C GLN A 13 -3.30 -5.99 8.71
N LEU A 14 -3.11 -4.69 8.45
CA LEU A 14 -1.82 -4.14 8.06
C LEU A 14 -0.78 -4.33 9.16
N ASP A 15 -1.11 -4.05 10.43
CA ASP A 15 -0.21 -4.25 11.55
C ASP A 15 0.16 -5.74 11.67
N ALA A 16 -0.81 -6.66 11.60
CA ALA A 16 -0.55 -8.10 11.65
C ALA A 16 0.42 -8.58 10.56
N LEU A 17 0.29 -8.06 9.34
CA LEU A 17 1.18 -8.35 8.22
C LEU A 17 2.57 -7.73 8.45
N LEU A 18 2.61 -6.45 8.80
CA LEU A 18 3.84 -5.70 8.99
C LEU A 18 4.56 -6.04 10.29
N THR A 19 4.02 -6.89 11.18
CA THR A 19 4.73 -7.41 12.37
C THR A 19 4.92 -8.93 12.34
N ARG A 20 4.73 -9.57 11.18
CA ARG A 20 4.84 -11.03 11.05
C ARG A 20 6.25 -11.52 11.45
N PRO A 21 6.38 -12.42 12.43
CA PRO A 21 7.68 -12.90 12.88
C PRO A 21 8.38 -13.75 11.81
N GLY A 22 9.71 -13.83 11.89
CA GLY A 22 10.53 -14.65 11.02
C GLY A 22 10.73 -14.10 9.60
N HIS A 23 10.34 -12.87 9.33
CA HIS A 23 10.52 -12.17 8.06
C HIS A 23 11.21 -10.83 8.32
N SER A 24 12.11 -10.42 7.43
CA SER A 24 12.68 -9.07 7.40
C SER A 24 11.59 -8.02 7.16
N ALA A 25 11.88 -6.75 7.48
CA ALA A 25 10.95 -5.67 7.17
C ALA A 25 10.72 -5.52 5.65
N ALA A 26 11.75 -5.71 4.82
CA ALA A 26 11.60 -5.69 3.36
C ALA A 26 10.62 -6.77 2.86
N GLU A 27 10.71 -8.00 3.38
CA GLU A 27 9.78 -9.08 3.02
C GLU A 27 8.35 -8.77 3.46
N ARG A 28 8.15 -8.24 4.67
CA ARG A 28 6.83 -7.81 5.16
C ARG A 28 6.23 -6.70 4.31
N LEU A 29 7.02 -5.71 3.91
CA LEU A 29 6.61 -4.65 2.99
C LEU A 29 6.24 -5.20 1.61
N MET A 30 7.07 -6.07 1.04
CA MET A 30 6.78 -6.65 -0.27
C MET A 30 5.53 -7.53 -0.25
N ALA A 31 5.29 -8.26 0.84
CA ALA A 31 4.06 -9.04 1.02
C ALA A 31 2.81 -8.15 1.00
N TYR A 32 2.86 -6.94 1.58
CA TYR A 32 1.76 -5.99 1.53
C TYR A 32 1.43 -5.55 0.09
N TRP A 33 2.46 -5.20 -0.69
CA TRP A 33 2.29 -4.80 -2.09
C TRP A 33 1.82 -5.95 -2.97
N GLN A 34 2.32 -7.18 -2.74
CA GLN A 34 1.87 -8.38 -3.44
C GLN A 34 0.40 -8.67 -3.13
N GLN A 35 0.01 -8.62 -1.86
CA GLN A 35 -1.38 -8.83 -1.45
C GLN A 35 -2.32 -7.78 -2.07
N TRP A 36 -1.89 -6.51 -2.17
CA TRP A 36 -2.65 -5.48 -2.88
C TRP A 36 -2.80 -5.83 -4.37
N GLN A 37 -1.72 -6.24 -5.04
CA GLN A 37 -1.76 -6.63 -6.45
C GLN A 37 -2.74 -7.79 -6.70
N GLU A 38 -2.72 -8.80 -5.84
CA GLU A 38 -3.58 -9.98 -5.91
C GLU A 38 -5.04 -9.68 -5.58
N SER A 39 -5.31 -8.83 -4.58
CA SER A 39 -6.67 -8.48 -4.16
C SER A 39 -7.47 -7.77 -5.25
N GLN A 40 -6.79 -7.18 -6.22
CA GLN A 40 -7.39 -6.48 -7.35
C GLN A 40 -7.64 -7.37 -8.57
N VAL A 41 -7.04 -8.55 -8.62
CA VAL A 41 -7.30 -9.58 -9.64
C VAL A 41 -8.48 -10.47 -9.23
N SER A 42 -8.74 -10.59 -7.93
CA SER A 42 -9.92 -11.30 -7.43
C SER A 42 -11.17 -10.41 -7.51
N GLU A 43 -12.26 -10.93 -8.08
CA GLU A 43 -13.58 -10.27 -8.08
C GLU A 43 -14.18 -10.12 -6.66
N CYS A 44 -13.45 -10.54 -5.62
CA CYS A 44 -13.90 -10.49 -4.24
C CYS A 44 -14.17 -9.05 -3.77
N VAL A 45 -15.39 -8.83 -3.31
CA VAL A 45 -15.98 -7.52 -3.04
C VAL A 45 -15.27 -6.78 -1.90
N ASP A 46 -14.67 -7.52 -0.96
CA ASP A 46 -14.10 -7.05 0.31
C ASP A 46 -12.64 -6.56 0.26
N GLY A 47 -11.86 -6.95 -0.76
CA GLY A 47 -10.44 -6.60 -0.85
C GLY A 47 -10.14 -5.22 -1.47
N ARG A 48 -11.18 -4.45 -1.80
CA ARG A 48 -11.06 -3.27 -2.65
C ARG A 48 -10.87 -2.04 -1.79
N CYS A 49 -9.73 -1.35 -1.96
CA CYS A 49 -9.42 -0.11 -1.26
C CYS A 49 -10.59 0.87 -1.34
N LEU A 50 -11.31 1.05 -0.23
CA LEU A 50 -12.51 1.86 -0.14
C LEU A 50 -12.16 3.34 -0.40
N ALA A 51 -10.94 3.75 -0.02
CA ALA A 51 -10.39 5.07 -0.31
C ALA A 51 -10.30 5.35 -1.82
N VAL A 52 -9.99 4.37 -2.68
CA VAL A 52 -9.97 4.57 -4.14
C VAL A 52 -11.39 4.55 -4.73
N LYS A 53 -12.35 3.87 -4.09
CA LYS A 53 -13.73 3.80 -4.58
C LYS A 53 -14.58 5.00 -4.17
N LEU A 54 -14.33 5.53 -2.98
CA LEU A 54 -15.15 6.58 -2.39
C LEU A 54 -14.43 7.93 -2.37
N GLY A 55 -13.10 7.97 -2.47
CA GLY A 55 -12.33 9.18 -2.18
C GLY A 55 -12.69 10.40 -3.03
N GLY A 56 -12.98 10.22 -4.32
CA GLY A 56 -13.35 11.32 -5.20
C GLY A 56 -14.74 11.89 -4.89
N GLU A 57 -15.78 11.05 -4.99
CA GLU A 57 -17.17 11.50 -4.84
C GLU A 57 -17.51 11.88 -3.39
N VAL A 58 -16.97 11.17 -2.40
CA VAL A 58 -17.32 11.39 -0.99
C VAL A 58 -16.66 12.63 -0.41
N SER A 59 -15.44 12.97 -0.86
CA SER A 59 -14.73 14.15 -0.36
C SER A 59 -15.42 15.46 -0.74
N ASP A 60 -16.10 15.49 -1.89
CA ASP A 60 -16.88 16.64 -2.35
C ASP A 60 -18.27 16.72 -1.69
N LEU A 61 -18.75 15.62 -1.10
CA LEU A 61 -20.07 15.52 -0.48
C LEU A 61 -20.07 15.70 1.05
N SER A 62 -18.95 15.44 1.74
CA SER A 62 -18.89 15.52 3.20
C SER A 62 -17.48 15.82 3.73
N GLU A 63 -17.35 16.99 4.39
CA GLU A 63 -16.11 17.39 5.07
C GLU A 63 -15.70 16.40 6.17
N ALA A 64 -16.68 15.85 6.90
CA ALA A 64 -16.41 14.85 7.94
C ALA A 64 -15.79 13.57 7.34
N MET A 65 -16.28 13.14 6.16
CA MET A 65 -15.74 11.96 5.48
C MET A 65 -14.37 12.25 4.85
N ARG A 66 -14.16 13.46 4.30
CA ARG A 66 -12.84 13.93 3.82
C ARG A 66 -11.79 13.89 4.93
N ILE A 67 -12.13 14.39 6.12
CA ILE A 67 -11.23 14.36 7.30
C ILE A 67 -10.96 12.92 7.74
N ALA A 68 -11.97 12.05 7.76
CA ALA A 68 -11.81 10.64 8.13
C ALA A 68 -10.90 9.89 7.13
N LEU A 69 -11.09 10.09 5.83
CA LEU A 69 -10.23 9.54 4.78
C LEU A 69 -8.78 10.01 4.92
N HIS A 70 -8.57 11.33 5.04
CA HIS A 70 -7.23 11.90 5.22
C HIS A 70 -6.51 11.33 6.44
N ARG A 71 -7.23 11.20 7.57
CA ARG A 71 -6.67 10.60 8.79
C ARG A 71 -6.33 9.12 8.58
N GLY A 72 -7.22 8.36 7.95
CA GLY A 72 -7.03 6.95 7.68
C GLY A 72 -5.84 6.67 6.78
N THR A 73 -5.70 7.41 5.67
CA THR A 73 -4.56 7.27 4.75
C THR A 73 -3.24 7.63 5.41
N ASN A 74 -3.19 8.69 6.24
CA ASN A 74 -1.96 9.05 6.96
C ASN A 74 -1.56 7.94 7.95
N ARG A 75 -2.51 7.31 8.65
CA ARG A 75 -2.23 6.16 9.54
C ARG A 75 -1.66 4.95 8.79
N VAL A 76 -2.03 4.74 7.53
CA VAL A 76 -1.45 3.71 6.67
C VAL A 76 -0.01 4.06 6.29
N ILE A 77 0.19 5.29 5.79
CA ILE A 77 1.53 5.79 5.42
C ILE A 77 2.50 5.70 6.58
N ASP A 78 2.08 6.07 7.80
CA ASP A 78 2.93 6.02 8.99
C ASP A 78 3.38 4.59 9.35
N ARG A 79 2.53 3.58 9.14
CA ARG A 79 2.87 2.17 9.36
C ARG A 79 3.85 1.65 8.31
N LEU A 80 3.66 2.04 7.05
CA LEU A 80 4.60 1.74 5.97
C LEU A 80 5.96 2.39 6.24
N ALA A 81 5.97 3.66 6.64
CA ALA A 81 7.19 4.38 6.99
C ALA A 81 7.90 3.75 8.20
N ARG A 82 7.14 3.29 9.20
CA ARG A 82 7.70 2.53 10.34
C ARG A 82 8.37 1.25 9.85
N CYS A 83 7.72 0.48 8.99
CA CYS A 83 8.31 -0.74 8.46
C CYS A 83 9.56 -0.45 7.59
N ILE A 84 9.58 0.65 6.83
CA ILE A 84 10.79 1.07 6.10
C ILE A 84 11.93 1.40 7.07
N ARG A 85 11.66 2.11 8.17
CA ARG A 85 12.65 2.37 9.23
C ARG A 85 13.17 1.08 9.87
N GLU A 86 12.29 0.11 10.12
CA GLU A 86 12.68 -1.21 10.59
C GLU A 86 13.60 -1.92 9.57
N GLY A 87 13.33 -1.79 8.27
CA GLY A 87 14.16 -2.37 7.21
C GLY A 87 15.53 -1.72 7.09
N ILE A 88 15.62 -0.42 7.36
CA ILE A 88 16.91 0.27 7.47
C ILE A 88 17.69 -0.25 8.69
N ALA A 89 16.99 -0.47 9.82
CA ALA A 89 17.62 -0.93 11.06
C ALA A 89 18.06 -2.41 11.01
N ASP A 90 17.28 -3.29 10.36
CA ASP A 90 17.60 -4.71 10.20
C ASP A 90 18.53 -4.98 8.99
N GLY A 91 18.82 -3.95 8.18
CA GLY A 91 19.72 -4.03 7.03
C GLY A 91 19.08 -4.59 5.74
N SER A 92 17.79 -4.91 5.75
CA SER A 92 17.05 -5.39 4.57
C SER A 92 16.73 -4.29 3.56
N LEU A 93 16.79 -3.01 3.96
CA LEU A 93 16.66 -1.83 3.10
C LEU A 93 17.86 -0.90 3.25
N ARG A 94 18.12 -0.09 2.21
CA ARG A 94 19.24 0.86 2.22
C ARG A 94 18.98 2.03 3.16
N SER A 95 20.01 2.43 3.91
CA SER A 95 19.96 3.58 4.82
C SER A 95 19.80 4.94 4.14
N THR A 96 19.87 5.00 2.81
CA THR A 96 19.68 6.23 2.03
C THR A 96 18.21 6.57 1.79
N LEU A 97 17.28 5.69 2.15
CA LEU A 97 15.84 5.92 1.98
C LEU A 97 15.32 6.92 3.02
N ASP A 98 14.59 7.94 2.56
CA ASP A 98 13.68 8.69 3.42
C ASP A 98 12.41 7.85 3.60
N ALA A 99 12.23 7.28 4.79
CA ALA A 99 11.13 6.37 5.07
C ALA A 99 9.74 7.01 4.92
N GLN A 100 9.58 8.27 5.32
CA GLN A 100 8.26 8.92 5.26
C GLN A 100 7.91 9.27 3.81
N GLN A 101 8.85 9.90 3.11
CA GLN A 101 8.67 10.28 1.71
C GLN A 101 8.45 9.04 0.84
N THR A 102 9.25 7.98 1.06
CA THR A 102 9.13 6.73 0.31
C THR A 102 7.77 6.07 0.56
N ALA A 103 7.33 5.96 1.82
CA ALA A 103 6.03 5.39 2.15
C ALA A 103 4.87 6.14 1.49
N GLN A 104 4.91 7.49 1.53
CA GLN A 104 3.91 8.34 0.92
C GLN A 104 3.87 8.13 -0.61
N THR A 105 5.02 8.25 -1.28
CA THR A 105 5.12 8.10 -2.73
C THR A 105 4.66 6.72 -3.20
N LEU A 106 5.04 5.65 -2.49
CA LEU A 106 4.57 4.31 -2.80
C LEU A 106 3.05 4.22 -2.64
N TYR A 107 2.49 4.66 -1.51
CA TYR A 107 1.06 4.57 -1.28
C TYR A 107 0.24 5.32 -2.36
N GLU A 108 0.64 6.54 -2.71
CA GLU A 108 0.04 7.33 -3.79
C GLU A 108 0.14 6.63 -5.16
N THR A 109 1.30 6.04 -5.47
CA THR A 109 1.51 5.26 -6.70
C THR A 109 0.55 4.09 -6.79
N TRP A 110 0.37 3.35 -5.69
CA TRP A 110 -0.53 2.19 -5.64
C TRP A 110 -2.01 2.58 -5.72
N LEU A 111 -2.41 3.70 -5.13
CA LEU A 111 -3.75 4.27 -5.29
C LEU A 111 -4.02 4.63 -6.76
N GLY A 112 -3.08 5.32 -7.41
CA GLY A 112 -3.19 5.72 -8.82
C GLY A 112 -3.22 4.52 -9.78
N ALA A 113 -2.34 3.54 -9.55
CA ALA A 113 -2.32 2.30 -10.32
C ALA A 113 -3.63 1.51 -10.18
N THR A 114 -4.19 1.45 -8.98
CA THR A 114 -5.50 0.83 -8.72
C THR A 114 -6.62 1.50 -9.51
N LEU A 115 -6.60 2.83 -9.62
CA LEU A 115 -7.57 3.59 -10.41
C LEU A 115 -7.42 3.29 -11.92
N LEU A 116 -6.20 3.34 -12.44
CA LEU A 116 -5.92 3.11 -13.86
C LEU A 116 -6.23 1.67 -14.29
N SER A 117 -5.97 0.68 -13.45
CA SER A 117 -6.33 -0.71 -13.73
C SER A 117 -7.83 -0.91 -13.90
N LYS A 118 -8.68 -0.15 -13.20
CA LYS A 118 -10.14 -0.19 -13.42
C LYS A 118 -10.54 0.38 -14.79
N PHE A 119 -9.86 1.43 -15.26
CA PHE A 119 -10.13 2.00 -16.58
C PHE A 119 -9.68 1.06 -17.69
N ARG A 120 -8.51 0.45 -17.52
CA ARG A 120 -7.90 -0.45 -18.52
C ARG A 120 -8.51 -1.85 -18.53
N HIS A 121 -9.22 -2.23 -17.47
CA HIS A 121 -9.70 -3.60 -17.26
C HIS A 121 -8.56 -4.65 -17.30
N ASP A 122 -7.38 -4.25 -16.83
CA ASP A 122 -6.20 -5.11 -16.74
C ASP A 122 -5.33 -4.75 -15.53
N ARG A 123 -4.30 -5.59 -15.27
CA ARG A 123 -3.34 -5.41 -14.15
C ARG A 123 -2.08 -4.62 -14.53
N SER A 124 -1.98 -4.09 -15.75
CA SER A 124 -0.74 -3.49 -16.27
C SER A 124 -0.23 -2.34 -15.40
N SER A 125 -1.12 -1.51 -14.86
CA SER A 125 -0.75 -0.41 -13.97
C SER A 125 -0.25 -0.89 -12.60
N LEU A 126 -0.82 -1.97 -12.07
CA LEU A 126 -0.36 -2.57 -10.81
C LEU A 126 1.00 -3.27 -10.98
N ASP A 127 1.25 -3.91 -12.12
CA ASP A 127 2.55 -4.48 -12.45
C ASP A 127 3.63 -3.38 -12.54
N GLY A 128 3.29 -2.24 -13.14
CA GLY A 128 4.15 -1.05 -13.15
C GLY A 128 4.41 -0.48 -11.75
N ALA A 129 3.39 -0.40 -10.89
CA ALA A 129 3.54 0.04 -9.50
C ALA A 129 4.45 -0.90 -8.69
N MET A 130 4.33 -2.21 -8.91
CA MET A 130 5.20 -3.20 -8.30
C MET A 130 6.66 -3.07 -8.75
N ALA A 131 6.91 -2.86 -10.05
CA ALA A 131 8.25 -2.61 -10.56
C ALA A 131 8.86 -1.32 -9.97
N ALA A 132 8.07 -0.24 -9.93
CA ALA A 132 8.50 1.01 -9.31
C ALA A 132 8.79 0.83 -7.81
N THR A 133 7.96 0.06 -7.10
CA THR A 133 8.14 -0.21 -5.67
C THR A 133 9.51 -0.83 -5.39
N ARG A 134 9.91 -1.83 -6.17
CA ARG A 134 11.24 -2.45 -6.03
C ARG A 134 12.36 -1.46 -6.30
N GLN A 135 12.22 -0.60 -7.32
CA GLN A 135 13.22 0.42 -7.64
C GLN A 135 13.37 1.45 -6.51
N TRP A 136 12.25 1.98 -6.00
CA TRP A 136 12.23 2.93 -4.89
C TRP A 136 12.81 2.33 -3.61
N LEU A 137 12.49 1.07 -3.29
CA LEU A 137 13.07 0.34 -2.16
C LEU A 137 14.51 -0.16 -2.43
N GLN A 138 15.03 0.03 -3.65
CA GLN A 138 16.35 -0.41 -4.10
C GLN A 138 16.58 -1.91 -3.92
N LEU A 139 15.51 -2.69 -4.09
CA LEU A 139 15.52 -4.15 -4.03
C LEU A 139 15.94 -4.74 -5.38
N PRO A 140 16.60 -5.90 -5.39
CA PRO A 140 16.91 -6.60 -6.64
C PRO A 140 15.62 -6.94 -7.41
N PRO A 141 15.70 -7.03 -8.75
CA PRO A 141 14.57 -7.50 -9.55
C PRO A 141 14.15 -8.90 -9.12
N ASP A 142 12.84 -9.16 -9.21
CA ASP A 142 12.27 -10.45 -8.87
C ASP A 142 12.72 -11.50 -9.89
N THR A 143 13.67 -12.35 -9.52
CA THR A 143 14.19 -13.42 -10.38
C THR A 143 13.22 -14.61 -10.53
N THR A 144 12.00 -14.51 -9.99
CA THR A 144 11.02 -15.60 -9.98
C THR A 144 9.96 -15.56 -11.08
N LEU A 145 9.92 -14.54 -11.94
CA LEU A 145 9.11 -14.58 -13.18
C LEU A 145 9.96 -15.03 -14.39
N PRO A 146 9.55 -16.08 -15.13
CA PRO A 146 10.16 -16.39 -16.41
C PRO A 146 9.88 -15.28 -17.43
N ALA A 147 10.86 -15.05 -18.31
CA ALA A 147 10.81 -14.09 -19.41
C ALA A 147 9.68 -14.37 -20.42
#